data_AF-X1B2X3-F1
#
_entry.id   AF-X1B2X3-F1
#
_cell.length_a   1.000
_cell.length_b   1.000
_cell.length_c   1.000
_cell.angle_alpha   90.00
_cell.angle_beta   90.00
_cell.angle_gamma   90.00
#
_symmetry.space_group_name_H-M   'P 1'
#
loop_
_entity.id
_entity.type
_entity.pdbx_description
1 polymer ?
#
loop_
_entity_poly.entity_id
_entity_poly.type
_entity_poly.pdbx_seq_one_letter_code
_entity_poly.pdbx_strand_id
1 'polypeptide(L)'
;MFDNTNLAWIEDMSTDSATLPTIGHMLRDLGYYTAYKGKWHESELQEGDTKDALEPYGFSDFQDWGEVQGGPLDGFNVDPKIADESIGWLKSRASESGESQPWFLAVNFVNPHDVMYFDTDDEEMVQVRGMFPIFSAPDTPLYQQKWPTELPASFSDDLSHHPQAVQNYKIASDRMYGKIP
;
A
#
# COMPACT_ATOMS: atom_id res chain seq x y z
N MET A 1 9.46 -4.19 6.80
CA MET A 1 9.46 -4.20 5.33
C MET A 1 10.77 -3.61 4.83
N PHE A 2 11.53 -4.39 4.05
CA PHE A 2 12.84 -4.02 3.47
C PHE A 2 12.68 -3.87 1.96
N ASP A 3 11.76 -3.00 1.55
CA ASP A 3 11.23 -2.97 0.20
C ASP A 3 10.65 -1.56 0.00
N ASN A 4 10.94 -1.00 -1.19
CA ASN A 4 10.69 0.37 -1.63
C ASN A 4 11.67 1.41 -1.05
N THR A 5 11.24 2.59 -0.61
CA THR A 5 12.14 3.73 -0.32
C THR A 5 12.95 3.60 0.97
N ASN A 6 12.76 2.51 1.72
CA ASN A 6 13.19 2.39 3.11
C ASN A 6 14.71 2.10 3.29
N LEU A 7 15.50 2.15 2.22
CA LEU A 7 16.93 1.81 2.24
C LEU A 7 17.76 2.89 1.56
N ALA A 8 18.91 3.23 2.15
CA ALA A 8 19.77 4.33 1.73
C ALA A 8 20.34 4.22 0.29
N TRP A 9 20.13 3.09 -0.39
CA TRP A 9 20.55 2.84 -1.77
C TRP A 9 19.39 2.73 -2.76
N ILE A 10 18.14 2.88 -2.30
CA ILE A 10 16.97 2.96 -3.16
C ILE A 10 16.68 4.45 -3.36
N GLU A 11 16.70 4.87 -4.62
CA GLU A 11 16.43 6.25 -5.02
C GLU A 11 14.92 6.45 -5.17
N ASP A 12 14.46 7.69 -4.94
CA ASP A 12 13.09 8.09 -5.23
C ASP A 12 12.76 7.89 -6.70
N MET A 13 11.49 7.59 -6.99
CA MET A 13 11.02 7.63 -8.37
C MET A 13 11.29 9.02 -8.98
N SER A 14 11.85 9.02 -10.18
CA SER A 14 12.18 10.26 -10.90
C SER A 14 10.93 11.12 -11.12
N THR A 15 11.07 12.43 -10.91
CA THR A 15 10.07 13.45 -11.26
C THR A 15 10.23 14.00 -12.67
N ASP A 16 11.25 13.56 -13.41
CA ASP A 16 11.46 13.96 -14.80
C ASP A 16 10.51 13.20 -15.74
N SER A 17 9.40 13.84 -16.09
CA SER A 17 8.39 13.27 -16.99
C SER A 17 8.89 13.02 -18.41
N ALA A 18 10.02 13.62 -18.83
CA ALA A 18 10.61 13.33 -20.12
C ALA A 18 11.28 11.95 -20.18
N THR A 19 11.76 11.45 -19.04
CA THR A 19 12.44 10.15 -18.93
C THR A 19 11.57 9.07 -18.31
N LEU A 20 10.70 9.42 -17.36
CA LEU A 20 9.79 8.50 -16.68
C LEU A 20 8.38 9.13 -16.49
N PRO A 21 7.58 9.25 -17.56
CA PRO A 21 6.21 9.74 -17.42
C PRO A 21 5.35 8.74 -16.64
N THR A 22 4.63 9.24 -15.64
CA THR A 22 3.58 8.50 -14.93
C THR A 22 2.26 8.54 -15.72
N ILE A 23 1.29 7.71 -15.33
CA ILE A 23 -0.08 7.81 -15.88
C ILE A 23 -0.71 9.20 -15.64
N GLY A 24 -0.38 9.85 -14.51
CA GLY A 24 -0.84 11.21 -14.21
C GLY A 24 -0.36 12.22 -15.25
N HIS A 25 0.92 12.17 -15.62
CA HIS A 25 1.48 13.00 -16.69
C HIS A 25 0.79 12.73 -18.04
N MET A 26 0.70 11.45 -18.43
CA MET A 26 0.11 11.06 -19.72
C MET A 26 -1.35 11.51 -19.85
N LEU A 27 -2.13 11.45 -18.77
CA LEU A 27 -3.53 11.87 -18.78
C LEU A 27 -3.67 13.40 -18.77
N ARG A 28 -2.78 14.11 -18.06
CA ARG A 28 -2.74 15.58 -18.11
C ARG A 28 -2.44 16.12 -19.50
N ASP A 29 -1.55 15.46 -20.25
CA ASP A 29 -1.28 15.82 -21.65
C ASP A 29 -2.53 15.69 -22.55
N LEU A 30 -3.49 14.84 -22.15
CA LEU A 30 -4.79 14.68 -22.80
C LEU A 30 -5.89 15.59 -22.21
N GLY A 31 -5.53 16.50 -21.31
CA GLY A 31 -6.43 17.47 -20.69
C GLY A 31 -7.16 16.98 -19.45
N TYR A 32 -6.82 15.79 -18.91
CA TYR A 32 -7.45 15.29 -17.70
C TYR A 32 -7.00 16.08 -16.47
N TYR A 33 -7.95 16.28 -15.55
CA TYR A 33 -7.63 16.55 -14.17
C TYR A 33 -7.28 15.24 -13.46
N THR A 34 -6.15 15.20 -12.76
CA THR A 34 -5.64 13.98 -12.13
C THR A 34 -5.53 14.15 -10.62
N ALA A 35 -6.02 13.17 -9.88
CA ALA A 35 -6.02 13.15 -8.42
C ALA A 35 -5.60 11.77 -7.90
N TYR A 36 -5.09 11.75 -6.67
CA TYR A 36 -4.58 10.56 -6.02
C TYR A 36 -5.00 10.54 -4.54
N LYS A 37 -5.48 9.39 -4.05
CA LYS A 37 -5.81 9.16 -2.64
C LYS A 37 -5.24 7.82 -2.19
N GLY A 38 -4.71 7.79 -0.98
CA GLY A 38 -4.15 6.60 -0.34
C GLY A 38 -2.64 6.46 -0.49
N LYS A 39 -2.17 5.22 -0.50
CA LYS A 39 -0.74 4.86 -0.45
C LYS A 39 -0.03 5.16 -1.78
N TRP A 40 1.09 5.88 -1.73
CA TRP A 40 2.03 6.12 -2.84
C TRP A 40 3.25 5.20 -2.75
N HIS A 41 4.09 5.38 -1.73
CA HIS A 41 5.30 4.61 -1.38
C HIS A 41 6.32 4.34 -2.51
N GLU A 42 6.41 5.22 -3.52
CA GLU A 42 7.43 5.16 -4.60
C GLU A 42 8.53 6.23 -4.46
N SER A 43 8.34 7.19 -3.55
CA SER A 43 9.31 8.27 -3.24
C SER A 43 9.13 8.76 -1.81
N GLU A 44 10.20 9.27 -1.20
CA GLU A 44 10.12 9.99 0.07
C GLU A 44 9.39 11.32 -0.11
N LEU A 45 8.30 11.51 0.63
CA LEU A 45 7.52 12.76 0.62
C LEU A 45 7.90 13.62 1.83
N GLN A 46 7.90 14.94 1.65
CA GLN A 46 8.19 15.86 2.75
C GLN A 46 7.16 15.74 3.88
N GLU A 47 7.61 15.84 5.12
CA GLU A 47 6.72 15.91 6.28
C GLU A 47 5.89 17.20 6.28
N GLY A 48 4.62 17.11 6.67
CA GLY A 48 3.71 18.24 6.79
C GLY A 48 2.52 18.17 5.83
N ASP A 49 2.10 19.33 5.32
CA ASP A 49 1.01 19.43 4.34
C ASP A 49 1.47 18.83 3.00
N THR A 50 0.88 17.69 2.65
CA THR A 50 1.28 16.88 1.50
C THR A 50 0.33 17.02 0.30
N LYS A 51 -0.65 17.93 0.34
CA LYS A 51 -1.68 18.04 -0.70
C LYS A 51 -1.15 18.17 -2.14
N ASP A 52 0.01 18.79 -2.31
CA ASP A 52 0.67 19.03 -3.61
C ASP A 52 1.88 18.10 -3.82
N ALA A 53 2.15 17.16 -2.91
CA ALA A 53 3.36 16.34 -2.92
C ALA A 53 3.47 15.45 -4.17
N LEU A 54 2.34 15.09 -4.78
CA LEU A 54 2.30 14.29 -6.01
C LEU A 54 2.15 15.11 -7.29
N GLU A 55 2.20 16.44 -7.21
CA GLU A 55 2.16 17.32 -8.38
C GLU A 55 3.32 17.06 -9.36
N PRO A 56 4.58 16.85 -8.90
CA PRO A 56 5.69 16.46 -9.77
C PRO A 56 5.51 15.10 -10.47
N TYR A 57 4.56 14.29 -10.00
CA TYR A 57 4.21 12.99 -10.59
C TYR A 57 2.93 13.06 -11.41
N GLY A 58 2.43 14.26 -11.70
CA GLY A 58 1.26 14.44 -12.54
C GLY A 58 -0.07 14.29 -11.81
N PHE A 59 -0.15 14.52 -10.50
CA PHE A 59 -1.40 14.48 -9.72
C PHE A 59 -1.63 15.78 -8.95
N SER A 60 -2.70 16.51 -9.31
CA SER A 60 -3.05 17.83 -8.75
C SER A 60 -3.57 17.82 -7.34
N ASP A 61 -4.17 16.70 -6.91
CA ASP A 61 -4.71 16.55 -5.57
C ASP A 61 -4.16 15.29 -4.94
N PHE A 62 -3.47 15.45 -3.81
CA PHE A 62 -3.15 14.36 -2.89
C PHE A 62 -3.87 14.56 -1.54
N GLN A 63 -3.66 13.66 -0.59
CA GLN A 63 -4.12 13.85 0.79
C GLN A 63 -3.17 14.80 1.54
N ASP A 64 -3.67 15.50 2.56
CA ASP A 64 -2.88 16.48 3.32
C ASP A 64 -2.17 15.88 4.54
N TRP A 65 -2.53 14.65 4.90
CA TRP A 65 -2.14 13.99 6.14
C TRP A 65 -0.95 13.03 5.99
N GLY A 66 -0.27 13.06 4.84
CA GLY A 66 0.96 12.32 4.61
C GLY A 66 0.80 11.02 3.84
N GLU A 67 1.92 10.33 3.69
CA GLU A 67 2.01 9.03 3.02
C GLU A 67 1.62 7.87 3.95
N VAL A 68 1.08 6.77 3.38
CA VAL A 68 0.80 5.54 4.11
C VAL A 68 1.79 4.44 3.76
N GLN A 69 2.68 4.10 4.69
CA GLN A 69 3.67 3.05 4.44
C GLN A 69 3.12 1.63 4.62
N GLY A 70 1.97 1.46 5.28
CA GLY A 70 1.36 0.15 5.52
C GLY A 70 1.92 -0.54 6.76
N GLY A 71 1.94 0.19 7.88
CA GLY A 71 2.20 -0.34 9.21
C GLY A 71 1.07 -1.24 9.73
N PRO A 72 1.22 -1.79 10.94
CA PRO A 72 0.22 -2.68 11.52
C PRO A 72 -1.14 -2.01 11.68
N LEU A 73 -2.20 -2.69 11.20
CA LEU A 73 -3.59 -2.22 11.23
C LEU A 73 -3.85 -0.96 10.40
N ASP A 74 -2.92 -0.49 9.56
CA ASP A 74 -3.15 0.68 8.71
C ASP A 74 -4.31 0.45 7.75
N GLY A 75 -4.50 -0.79 7.26
CA GLY A 75 -5.66 -1.12 6.45
C GLY A 75 -6.98 -0.90 7.18
N PHE A 76 -7.04 -1.23 8.47
CA PHE A 76 -8.23 -0.97 9.29
C PHE A 76 -8.40 0.51 9.63
N ASN A 77 -7.30 1.19 9.97
CA ASN A 77 -7.33 2.54 10.52
C ASN A 77 -7.41 3.64 9.45
N VAL A 78 -6.85 3.40 8.26
CA VAL A 78 -6.63 4.43 7.24
C VAL A 78 -7.51 4.24 6.01
N ASP A 79 -7.78 3.00 5.58
CA ASP A 79 -8.63 2.76 4.39
C ASP A 79 -10.02 3.42 4.48
N PRO A 80 -10.71 3.45 5.64
CA PRO A 80 -11.98 4.17 5.76
C PRO A 80 -11.85 5.67 5.45
N LYS A 81 -10.73 6.29 5.85
CA LYS A 81 -10.45 7.70 5.56
C LYS A 81 -10.15 7.92 4.08
N ILE A 82 -9.35 7.04 3.46
CA ILE A 82 -9.08 7.07 2.01
C ILE A 82 -10.39 6.99 1.23
N ALA A 83 -11.29 6.08 1.62
CA ALA A 83 -12.60 5.92 1.00
C ALA A 83 -13.47 7.18 1.18
N ASP A 84 -13.55 7.72 2.39
CA ASP A 84 -14.37 8.91 2.68
C ASP A 84 -13.88 10.15 1.92
N GLU A 85 -12.56 10.40 1.89
CA GLU A 85 -11.99 11.52 1.13
C GLU A 85 -12.16 11.34 -0.38
N SER A 86 -12.08 10.11 -0.89
CA SER A 86 -12.35 9.81 -2.30
C SER A 86 -13.82 10.09 -2.65
N ILE A 87 -14.76 9.70 -1.78
CA ILE A 87 -16.18 10.03 -1.92
C ILE A 87 -16.39 11.54 -1.87
N GLY A 88 -15.71 12.24 -0.96
CA GLY A 88 -15.74 13.70 -0.85
C GLY A 88 -15.29 14.36 -2.14
N TRP A 89 -14.15 13.93 -2.68
CA TRP A 89 -13.60 14.43 -3.94
C TRP A 89 -14.55 14.20 -5.14
N LEU A 90 -15.17 13.02 -5.21
CA LEU A 90 -16.17 12.71 -6.24
C LEU A 90 -17.42 13.59 -6.12
N LYS A 91 -17.83 13.96 -4.91
CA LYS A 91 -19.00 14.82 -4.70
C LYS A 91 -18.71 16.29 -4.98
N SER A 92 -17.48 16.76 -4.74
CA SER A 92 -17.06 18.14 -4.98
C SER A 92 -16.39 18.32 -6.34
N ARG A 93 -15.10 18.01 -6.43
CA ARG A 93 -14.22 18.34 -7.55
C ARG A 93 -14.66 17.71 -8.86
N ALA A 94 -15.06 16.43 -8.82
CA ALA A 94 -15.56 15.76 -10.02
C ALA A 94 -16.87 16.39 -10.53
N SER A 95 -17.76 16.80 -9.62
CA SER A 95 -19.00 17.50 -9.96
C SER A 95 -18.75 18.91 -10.51
N GLU A 96 -17.78 19.64 -9.96
CA GLU A 96 -17.39 20.99 -10.40
C GLU A 96 -16.73 21.01 -11.78
N SER A 97 -15.96 19.95 -12.11
CA SER A 97 -15.26 19.84 -13.40
C SER A 97 -16.22 19.73 -14.60
N GLY A 98 -17.48 19.35 -14.35
CA GLY A 98 -18.55 19.31 -15.35
C GLY A 98 -18.23 18.43 -16.56
N GLU A 99 -18.94 18.64 -17.68
CA GLU A 99 -18.63 17.99 -18.96
C GLU A 99 -17.38 18.57 -19.65
N SER A 100 -16.84 19.69 -19.15
CA SER A 100 -15.79 20.45 -19.83
C SER A 100 -14.39 19.89 -19.65
N GLN A 101 -14.13 19.11 -18.60
CA GLN A 101 -12.83 18.51 -18.35
C GLN A 101 -12.98 17.08 -17.81
N PRO A 102 -12.43 16.07 -18.49
CA PRO A 102 -12.42 14.72 -17.94
C PRO A 102 -11.47 14.64 -16.74
N TRP A 103 -11.67 13.64 -15.89
CA TRP A 103 -10.84 13.45 -14.70
C TRP A 103 -10.42 12.00 -14.51
N PHE A 104 -9.36 11.82 -13.74
CA PHE A 104 -8.82 10.54 -13.29
C PHE A 104 -8.52 10.64 -11.80
N LEU A 105 -9.08 9.72 -11.01
CA LEU A 105 -8.82 9.59 -9.58
C LEU A 105 -8.23 8.20 -9.32
N ALA A 106 -7.00 8.14 -8.82
CA ALA A 106 -6.42 6.91 -8.29
C ALA A 106 -6.78 6.77 -6.80
N VAL A 107 -7.34 5.63 -6.40
CA VAL A 107 -7.69 5.31 -5.00
C VAL A 107 -6.94 4.05 -4.60
N ASN A 108 -5.97 4.20 -3.71
CA ASN A 108 -4.97 3.17 -3.42
C ASN A 108 -5.06 2.79 -1.94
N PHE A 109 -5.89 1.79 -1.66
CA PHE A 109 -6.02 1.24 -0.31
C PHE A 109 -4.74 0.53 0.14
N VAL A 110 -4.56 0.48 1.46
CA VAL A 110 -3.43 -0.17 2.11
C VAL A 110 -3.63 -1.67 2.16
N ASN A 111 -4.84 -2.13 2.49
CA ASN A 111 -5.12 -3.56 2.56
C ASN A 111 -4.85 -4.26 1.21
N PRO A 112 -4.25 -5.47 1.22
CA PRO A 112 -3.96 -6.33 2.39
C PRO A 112 -2.51 -6.21 2.91
N HIS A 113 -1.83 -5.08 2.73
CA HIS A 113 -0.41 -4.95 3.02
C HIS A 113 -0.01 -5.30 4.47
N ASP A 114 -0.85 -4.92 5.44
CA ASP A 114 -0.64 -5.15 6.86
C ASP A 114 -0.86 -6.61 7.30
N VAL A 115 -1.21 -7.51 6.39
CA VAL A 115 -1.35 -8.97 6.66
C VAL A 115 -0.08 -9.59 7.24
N MET A 116 1.08 -9.01 6.95
CA MET A 116 2.37 -9.47 7.50
C MET A 116 2.48 -9.31 9.03
N TYR A 117 1.59 -8.52 9.64
CA TYR A 117 1.49 -8.35 11.09
C TYR A 117 0.35 -9.17 11.68
N PHE A 118 -0.36 -9.98 10.88
CA PHE A 118 -1.49 -10.74 11.36
C PHE A 118 -1.05 -11.93 12.22
N ASP A 119 -1.71 -12.08 13.37
CA ASP A 119 -1.52 -13.20 14.28
C ASP A 119 -2.25 -14.46 13.79
N THR A 120 -1.46 -15.45 13.41
CA THR A 120 -1.83 -16.81 13.01
C THR A 120 -1.41 -17.85 14.05
N ASP A 121 -0.87 -17.43 15.21
CA ASP A 121 -0.59 -18.35 16.30
C ASP A 121 -1.90 -18.98 16.81
N ASP A 122 -1.82 -20.27 17.12
CA ASP A 122 -2.94 -21.04 17.71
C ASP A 122 -2.42 -21.72 18.98
N GLU A 123 -2.44 -23.05 19.09
CA GLU A 123 -1.86 -23.74 20.25
C GLU A 123 -0.34 -23.53 20.37
N GLU A 124 0.37 -23.40 19.24
CA GLU A 124 1.78 -23.05 19.21
C GLU A 124 1.98 -21.55 18.97
N MET A 125 2.68 -20.89 19.89
CA MET A 125 3.03 -19.47 19.80
C MET A 125 4.35 -19.28 19.05
N VAL A 126 4.30 -19.20 17.72
CA VAL A 126 5.45 -19.12 16.80
C VAL A 126 5.77 -17.68 16.43
N GLN A 127 4.76 -16.87 16.06
CA GLN A 127 4.90 -15.52 15.56
C GLN A 127 5.16 -14.49 16.65
N VAL A 128 4.65 -14.70 17.87
CA VAL A 128 4.92 -13.80 19.01
C VAL A 128 6.42 -13.71 19.35
N ARG A 129 7.22 -14.67 18.85
CA ARG A 129 8.68 -14.71 19.00
C ARG A 129 9.44 -14.02 17.86
N GLY A 130 8.70 -13.51 16.86
CA GLY A 130 9.24 -12.74 15.74
C GLY A 130 9.78 -11.38 16.16
N MET A 131 10.41 -10.68 15.21
CA MET A 131 11.03 -9.37 15.44
C MET A 131 10.01 -8.22 15.40
N PHE A 132 8.93 -8.37 14.63
CA PHE A 132 7.87 -7.36 14.51
C PHE A 132 6.65 -7.69 15.38
N PRO A 133 5.91 -6.68 15.84
CA PRO A 133 4.68 -6.91 16.58
C PRO A 133 3.63 -7.58 15.67
N ILE A 134 2.88 -8.51 16.25
CA ILE A 134 1.73 -9.18 15.63
C ILE A 134 0.43 -8.76 16.30
N PHE A 135 -0.66 -8.77 15.55
CA PHE A 135 -1.96 -8.29 15.96
C PHE A 135 -3.05 -9.25 15.49
N SER A 136 -4.02 -9.51 16.35
CA SER A 136 -5.24 -10.21 15.96
C SER A 136 -6.07 -9.34 15.00
N ALA A 137 -6.96 -9.99 14.24
CA ALA A 137 -7.95 -9.27 13.43
C ALA A 137 -8.75 -8.29 14.29
N PRO A 138 -9.07 -7.09 13.78
CA PRO A 138 -10.09 -6.24 14.36
C PRO A 138 -11.41 -7.00 14.56
N ASP A 139 -12.04 -6.83 15.73
CA ASP A 139 -13.33 -7.46 16.03
C ASP A 139 -14.49 -6.71 15.36
N THR A 140 -14.60 -6.90 14.04
CA THR A 140 -15.64 -6.28 13.21
C THR A 140 -16.19 -7.27 12.18
N PRO A 141 -17.44 -7.10 11.70
CA PRO A 141 -18.03 -8.01 10.73
C PRO A 141 -17.20 -8.20 9.45
N LEU A 142 -16.49 -7.15 9.01
CA LEU A 142 -15.64 -7.20 7.82
C LEU A 142 -14.46 -8.17 8.00
N TYR A 143 -13.80 -8.14 9.16
CA TYR A 143 -12.63 -8.99 9.45
C TYR A 143 -13.02 -10.37 10.00
N GLN A 144 -14.25 -10.53 10.47
CA GLN A 144 -14.83 -11.83 10.80
C GLN A 144 -15.24 -12.63 9.55
N GLN A 145 -15.39 -11.96 8.40
CA GLN A 145 -15.77 -12.63 7.16
C GLN A 145 -14.71 -13.65 6.74
N LYS A 146 -15.14 -14.90 6.57
CA LYS A 146 -14.30 -15.98 6.04
C LYS A 146 -14.62 -16.19 4.56
N TRP A 147 -13.58 -16.26 3.75
CA TRP A 147 -13.68 -16.54 2.33
C TRP A 147 -13.38 -18.02 2.08
N PRO A 148 -14.19 -18.73 1.27
CA PRO A 148 -13.90 -20.11 0.91
C PRO A 148 -12.71 -20.14 -0.05
N THR A 149 -11.52 -20.40 0.49
CA THR A 149 -10.27 -20.51 -0.26
C THR A 149 -9.46 -21.70 0.24
N GLU A 150 -8.67 -22.29 -0.65
CA GLU A 150 -7.65 -23.26 -0.31
C GLU A 150 -6.28 -22.58 -0.35
N LEU A 151 -5.30 -23.14 0.35
CA LEU A 151 -3.91 -22.72 0.22
C LEU A 151 -3.40 -23.09 -1.17
N PRO A 152 -2.51 -22.28 -1.78
CA PRO A 152 -1.92 -22.62 -3.05
C PRO A 152 -1.16 -23.96 -2.96
N ALA A 153 -1.12 -24.73 -4.05
CA ALA A 153 -0.44 -26.03 -4.07
C ALA A 153 1.04 -25.95 -3.63
N SER A 154 1.66 -24.78 -3.81
CA SER A 154 3.05 -24.51 -3.43
C SER A 154 3.24 -24.09 -1.97
N PHE A 155 2.19 -24.05 -1.14
CA PHE A 155 2.28 -23.56 0.24
C PHE A 155 3.27 -24.36 1.08
N SER A 156 3.34 -25.68 0.86
CA SER A 156 4.23 -26.60 1.56
C SER A 156 5.45 -27.02 0.73
N ASP A 157 5.79 -26.24 -0.31
CA ASP A 157 6.93 -26.56 -1.18
C ASP A 157 8.25 -26.58 -0.40
N ASP A 158 9.11 -27.55 -0.72
CA ASP A 158 10.49 -27.57 -0.24
C ASP A 158 11.33 -26.58 -1.05
N LEU A 159 11.65 -25.44 -0.42
CA LEU A 159 12.45 -24.40 -1.04
C LEU A 159 13.96 -24.71 -1.08
N SER A 160 14.42 -25.85 -0.55
CA SER A 160 15.85 -26.21 -0.49
C SER A 160 16.53 -26.29 -1.87
N HIS A 161 15.75 -26.56 -2.92
CA HIS A 161 16.21 -26.64 -4.31
C HIS A 161 16.05 -25.32 -5.09
N HIS A 162 15.45 -24.29 -4.50
CA HIS A 162 15.26 -22.99 -5.14
C HIS A 162 16.52 -22.12 -5.05
N PRO A 163 16.64 -21.04 -5.85
CA PRO A 163 17.76 -20.11 -5.76
C PRO A 163 17.97 -19.57 -4.34
N GLN A 164 19.23 -19.31 -3.96
CA GLN A 164 19.60 -18.85 -2.62
C GLN A 164 18.79 -17.63 -2.14
N ALA A 165 18.46 -16.71 -3.05
CA ALA A 165 17.65 -15.53 -2.72
C ALA A 165 16.26 -15.91 -2.17
N VAL A 166 15.61 -16.91 -2.76
CA VAL A 166 14.29 -17.42 -2.32
C VAL A 166 14.40 -18.06 -0.94
N GLN A 167 15.42 -18.88 -0.72
CA GLN A 167 15.69 -19.51 0.57
C GLN A 167 15.95 -18.46 1.66
N ASN A 168 16.78 -17.46 1.35
CA ASN A 168 17.09 -16.37 2.27
C ASN A 168 15.84 -15.55 2.60
N TYR A 169 14.98 -15.28 1.61
CA TYR A 169 13.72 -14.59 1.84
C TYR A 169 12.81 -15.37 2.78
N LYS A 170 12.63 -16.68 2.58
CA LYS A 170 11.87 -17.56 3.49
C LYS A 170 12.41 -17.52 4.92
N ILE A 171 13.72 -17.70 5.07
CA ILE A 171 14.39 -17.70 6.39
C ILE A 171 14.24 -16.34 7.07
N ALA A 172 14.38 -15.24 6.32
CA ALA A 172 14.22 -13.90 6.84
C ALA A 172 12.78 -13.65 7.28
N SER A 173 11.79 -13.99 6.44
CA SER A 173 10.37 -13.84 6.77
C SER A 173 9.98 -14.66 8.00
N ASP A 174 10.39 -15.92 8.09
CA ASP A 174 10.11 -16.77 9.26
C ASP A 174 10.70 -16.19 10.56
N ARG A 175 11.86 -15.53 10.48
CA ARG A 175 12.48 -14.88 11.64
C ARG A 175 11.82 -13.54 11.99
N MET A 176 11.40 -12.79 10.99
CA MET A 176 10.82 -11.45 11.17
C MET A 176 9.38 -11.51 11.66
N TYR A 177 8.58 -12.39 11.06
CA TYR A 177 7.12 -12.46 11.23
C TYR A 177 6.64 -13.77 11.87
N GLY A 178 7.55 -14.70 12.12
CA GLY A 178 7.23 -16.07 12.52
C GLY A 178 6.88 -16.96 11.34
N LYS A 179 7.08 -18.26 11.53
CA LYS A 179 6.70 -19.27 10.54
C LYS A 179 5.18 -19.46 10.60
N ILE A 180 4.52 -19.29 9.46
CA ILE A 180 3.09 -19.63 9.30
C ILE A 180 2.99 -21.17 9.27
N PRO A 181 2.13 -21.79 10.11
CA PRO A 181 1.93 -23.24 10.18
C PRO A 181 1.49 -23.88 8.86
#